data_AF-A0A1Q9AMI3-F1
#
_entry.id   AF-A0A1Q9AMI3-F1
#
_cell.length_a   1.000
_cell.length_b   1.000
_cell.length_c   1.000
_cell.angle_alpha   90.00
_cell.angle_beta   90.00
_cell.angle_gamma   90.00
#
_symmetry.space_group_name_H-M   'P 1'
#
loop_
_entity.id
_entity.type
_entity.pdbx_description
1 polymer ?
#
loop_
_entity_poly.entity_id
_entity_poly.type
_entity_poly.pdbx_seq_one_letter_code
_entity_poly.pdbx_strand_id
1 'polypeptide(L)'
;MTVVSGFLWDQGNWPECGKHSLSQTEIESLFEIGPSIYPDPSEHEERLRAIGKTDSGRYAFVVFVLREVDGALWIRPISARFMHAKEIRHYEQG
;
A
#
# COMPACT_ATOMS: atom_id res chain seq x y z
N MET A 1 3.50 11.29 16.06
CA MET A 1 2.70 11.09 14.83
C MET A 1 3.60 11.44 13.67
N THR A 2 4.01 10.45 12.88
CA THR A 2 4.81 10.71 11.68
C THR A 2 3.85 11.16 10.58
N VAL A 3 3.99 12.39 10.12
CA VAL A 3 3.16 12.94 9.03
C VAL A 3 3.82 12.53 7.72
N VAL A 4 3.12 11.77 6.90
CA VAL A 4 3.51 11.50 5.52
C VAL A 4 2.99 12.61 4.61
N SER A 5 3.80 13.03 3.65
CA SER A 5 3.51 14.15 2.75
C SER A 5 2.72 13.75 1.50
N GLY A 6 2.55 12.45 1.25
CA GLY A 6 1.81 11.91 0.12
C GLY A 6 2.48 10.67 -0.46
N PHE A 7 2.30 10.49 -1.78
CA PHE A 7 2.76 9.32 -2.53
C PHE A 7 3.84 9.68 -3.55
N LEU A 8 4.90 8.88 -3.60
CA LEU A 8 5.91 8.93 -4.64
C LEU A 8 5.56 7.93 -5.74
N TRP A 9 4.92 8.44 -6.79
CA TRP A 9 4.70 7.72 -8.03
C TRP A 9 5.86 7.99 -8.99
N ASP A 10 6.53 6.94 -9.46
CA ASP A 10 7.63 7.04 -10.42
C ASP A 10 7.42 6.05 -11.59
N GLN A 11 8.16 6.23 -12.68
CA GLN A 11 8.06 5.34 -13.84
C GLN A 11 8.48 3.88 -13.54
N GLY A 12 9.20 3.64 -12.44
CA GLY A 12 9.63 2.32 -12.00
C GLY A 12 8.59 1.57 -11.17
N ASN A 13 7.63 2.26 -10.53
CA ASN A 13 6.62 1.63 -9.68
C ASN A 13 5.22 1.55 -10.31
N TRP A 14 4.86 2.51 -11.15
CA TRP A 14 3.51 2.57 -11.72
C TRP A 14 3.16 1.40 -12.66
N PRO A 15 4.08 0.88 -13.51
CA PRO A 15 3.75 -0.27 -14.35
C PRO A 15 3.47 -1.55 -13.54
N GLU A 16 4.09 -1.73 -12.37
CA GLU A 16 3.88 -2.90 -11.52
C GLU A 16 2.57 -2.80 -10.72
N CYS A 17 2.22 -1.62 -10.21
CA CYS A 17 0.96 -1.40 -9.51
C CYS A 17 -0.25 -1.43 -10.47
N GLY A 18 -0.11 -0.81 -11.65
CA GLY A 18 -1.18 -0.76 -12.66
C GLY A 18 -1.49 -2.11 -13.33
N LYS A 19 -0.59 -3.10 -13.26
CA LYS A 19 -0.82 -4.46 -13.79
C LYS A 19 -1.91 -5.23 -13.05
N HIS A 20 -2.21 -4.88 -11.80
CA HIS A 20 -3.02 -5.69 -10.89
C HIS A 20 -4.37 -5.07 -10.52
N SER A 21 -4.91 -4.22 -11.41
CA SER A 21 -6.28 -3.68 -11.36
C SER A 21 -6.56 -2.63 -10.28
N LEU A 22 -5.55 -2.16 -9.52
CA LEU A 22 -5.70 -1.00 -8.63
C LEU A 22 -5.20 0.28 -9.32
N SER A 23 -6.01 1.32 -9.27
CA SER A 23 -5.63 2.69 -9.64
C SER A 23 -4.83 3.39 -8.54
N GLN A 24 -4.14 4.50 -8.87
CA GLN A 24 -3.48 5.35 -7.86
C GLN A 24 -4.49 5.81 -6.82
N THR A 25 -5.64 6.31 -7.26
CA THR A 25 -6.72 6.80 -6.39
C THR A 25 -7.22 5.73 -5.41
N GLU A 26 -7.36 4.47 -5.86
CA GLU A 26 -7.77 3.39 -4.96
C GLU A 26 -6.70 3.09 -3.90
N ILE A 27 -5.42 3.15 -4.26
CA ILE A 27 -4.31 2.97 -3.32
C ILE A 27 -4.28 4.13 -2.33
N GLU A 28 -4.37 5.36 -2.80
CA GLU A 28 -4.41 6.57 -1.96
C GLU A 28 -5.58 6.53 -0.98
N SER A 29 -6.79 6.19 -1.47
CA SER A 29 -8.00 6.07 -0.64
C SER A 29 -7.84 5.04 0.48
N LEU A 30 -7.15 3.92 0.22
CA LEU A 30 -6.90 2.91 1.25
C LEU A 30 -6.09 3.49 2.41
N PHE A 31 -5.09 4.34 2.13
CA PHE A 31 -4.29 4.99 3.16
C PHE A 31 -5.04 6.12 3.88
N GLU A 32 -5.90 6.86 3.18
CA GLU A 32 -6.78 7.87 3.78
C GLU A 32 -7.79 7.26 4.76
N ILE A 33 -8.33 6.08 4.44
CA ILE A 33 -9.27 5.34 5.30
C ILE A 33 -8.55 4.79 6.55
N GLY A 34 -7.26 4.46 6.44
CA GLY A 34 -6.45 3.93 7.54
C GLY A 34 -6.35 2.40 7.51
N PRO A 35 -5.37 1.84 6.78
CA PRO A 35 -5.16 0.41 6.68
C PRO A 35 -4.39 -0.11 7.90
N SER A 36 -4.45 -1.41 8.13
CA SER A 36 -3.52 -2.07 9.04
C SER A 36 -2.16 -2.20 8.37
N ILE A 37 -1.10 -1.80 9.08
CA ILE A 37 0.28 -1.83 8.58
C ILE A 37 1.09 -2.90 9.30
N TYR A 38 1.80 -3.73 8.54
CA TYR A 38 2.63 -4.81 9.03
C TYR A 38 4.04 -4.75 8.42
N PRO A 39 5.09 -5.16 9.15
CA PRO A 39 6.41 -5.39 8.56
C PRO A 39 6.33 -6.44 7.45
N ASP A 40 6.99 -6.25 6.32
CA ASP A 40 7.23 -7.27 5.31
C ASP A 40 8.60 -7.92 5.56
N PRO A 41 8.70 -9.26 5.67
CA PRO A 41 9.98 -9.93 5.84
C PRO A 41 10.76 -9.87 4.52
N SER A 42 11.41 -8.74 4.27
CA SER A 42 12.34 -8.55 3.16
C SER A 42 13.77 -8.46 3.70
N GLU A 43 14.68 -9.23 3.11
CA GLU A 43 16.06 -9.34 3.59
C GLU A 43 16.93 -8.12 3.25
N HIS A 44 16.49 -7.25 2.33
CA HIS A 44 17.34 -6.20 1.74
C HIS A 44 16.83 -4.78 1.98
N GLU A 45 15.52 -4.57 2.10
CA GLU A 45 14.90 -3.25 2.25
C GLU A 45 13.72 -3.35 3.22
N GLU A 46 13.61 -2.42 4.17
CA GLU A 46 12.52 -2.41 5.14
C GLU A 46 11.20 -2.06 4.44
N ARG A 47 10.46 -3.10 4.06
CA ARG A 47 9.18 -3.02 3.38
C ARG A 47 8.05 -3.15 4.37
N LEU A 48 6.95 -2.50 4.06
CA LEU A 48 5.71 -2.52 4.83
C LEU A 48 4.57 -3.03 3.95
N ARG A 49 3.62 -3.69 4.60
CA ARG A 49 2.38 -4.18 4.01
C ARG A 49 1.21 -3.41 4.60
N ALA A 50 0.40 -2.80 3.75
CA ALA A 50 -0.89 -2.22 4.12
C ALA A 50 -2.02 -3.14 3.68
N ILE A 51 -2.93 -3.43 4.60
CA ILE A 51 -4.16 -4.21 4.35
C ILE A 51 -5.35 -3.36 4.81
N GLY A 52 -6.26 -3.08 3.90
CA GLY A 52 -7.41 -2.22 4.19
C GLY A 52 -8.42 -2.23 3.06
N LYS A 53 -9.49 -1.48 3.24
CA LYS A 53 -10.49 -1.25 2.20
C LYS A 53 -10.16 0.01 1.42
N THR A 54 -10.43 -0.02 0.12
CA THR A 54 -10.50 1.16 -0.74
C THR A 54 -11.83 1.90 -0.51
N ASP A 55 -11.97 3.08 -1.09
CA ASP A 55 -13.23 3.84 -1.15
C ASP A 55 -14.41 3.03 -1.74
N SER A 56 -14.13 2.14 -2.70
CA SER A 56 -15.10 1.21 -3.29
C SER A 56 -15.48 0.04 -2.37
N GLY A 57 -14.94 0.00 -1.15
CA GLY A 57 -15.23 -1.01 -0.13
C GLY A 57 -14.53 -2.35 -0.34
N ARG A 58 -13.63 -2.44 -1.32
CA ARG A 58 -12.90 -3.67 -1.65
C ARG A 58 -11.60 -3.74 -0.86
N TYR A 59 -11.26 -4.93 -0.35
CA TYR A 59 -9.98 -5.13 0.32
C TYR A 59 -8.82 -5.13 -0.68
N ALA A 60 -7.80 -4.36 -0.36
CA ALA A 60 -6.56 -4.28 -1.10
C ALA A 60 -5.35 -4.58 -0.19
N PHE A 61 -4.33 -5.13 -0.82
CA PHE A 61 -3.03 -5.43 -0.25
C PHE A 61 -1.98 -4.61 -1.00
N VAL A 62 -1.25 -3.77 -0.28
CA VAL A 62 -0.24 -2.87 -0.85
C VAL A 62 1.09 -3.10 -0.14
N VAL A 63 2.14 -3.40 -0.90
CA VAL A 63 3.53 -3.38 -0.42
C VAL A 63 4.12 -2.02 -0.74
N PHE A 64 4.72 -1.38 0.25
CA PHE A 64 5.31 -0.05 0.10
C PHE A 64 6.56 0.10 0.96
N VAL A 65 7.32 1.16 0.69
CA VAL A 65 8.42 1.63 1.54
C VAL A 65 8.20 3.09 1.89
N LEU A 66 8.75 3.50 3.03
CA LEU A 66 8.82 4.91 3.40
C LEU A 66 10.13 5.50 2.87
N ARG A 67 10.05 6.68 2.24
CA ARG A 67 11.20 7.38 1.69
C ARG A 67 11.21 8.82 2.16
N GLU A 68 12.36 9.27 2.65
CA GLU A 68 12.58 10.68 2.92
C GLU A 68 13.09 11.36 1.64
N VAL A 69 12.39 12.40 1.21
CA VAL A 69 12.74 13.23 0.04
C VAL A 69 12.55 14.69 0.43
N ASP A 70 13.61 15.49 0.28
CA ASP A 70 13.65 16.91 0.63
C ASP A 70 13.15 17.22 2.05
N GLY A 71 13.47 16.34 3.02
CA GLY A 71 13.10 16.48 4.43
C GLY A 71 11.64 16.12 4.74
N ALA A 72 10.91 15.58 3.78
CA ALA A 72 9.54 15.09 3.92
C ALA A 72 9.49 13.56 3.79
N LEU A 73 8.64 12.90 4.58
CA LEU A 73 8.44 11.45 4.48
C LEU A 73 7.31 11.12 3.50
N TRP A 74 7.55 10.17 2.62
CA TRP A 74 6.64 9.78 1.56
C TRP A 74 6.38 8.28 1.54
N ILE A 75 5.18 7.88 1.10
CA ILE A 75 4.84 6.50 0.81
C ILE A 75 5.23 6.22 -0.64
N ARG A 76 6.06 5.21 -0.88
CA ARG A 76 6.39 4.72 -2.22
C ARG A 76 5.82 3.31 -2.39
N PRO A 77 4.66 3.18 -3.05
CA PRO A 77 4.12 1.87 -3.40
C PRO A 77 5.09 1.09 -4.29
N ILE A 78 5.22 -0.20 -4.03
CA ILE A 78 6.03 -1.15 -4.79
C ILE A 78 5.13 -2.10 -5.58
N SER A 79 4.10 -2.63 -4.92
CA SER A 79 3.08 -3.47 -5.56
C SER A 79 1.74 -3.29 -4.86
N ALA A 80 0.67 -3.44 -5.61
CA ALA A 80 -0.69 -3.31 -5.09
C ALA A 80 -1.62 -4.28 -5.82
N ARG A 81 -2.52 -4.94 -5.10
CA ARG A 81 -3.59 -5.76 -5.70
C ARG A 81 -4.82 -5.83 -4.81
N PHE A 82 -5.97 -6.15 -5.40
CA PHE A 82 -7.10 -6.59 -4.60
C PHE A 82 -6.81 -7.94 -3.94
N MET A 83 -7.34 -8.11 -2.73
CA MET A 83 -7.27 -9.38 -2.02
C MET A 83 -8.31 -10.36 -2.57
N HIS A 84 -7.96 -11.64 -2.58
CA HIS A 84 -8.90 -12.71 -2.87
C HIS A 84 -9.77 -13.03 -1.65
N ALA A 85 -10.96 -13.58 -1.88
CA ALA A 85 -11.92 -13.90 -0.81
C ALA A 85 -11.34 -14.77 0.32
N LYS A 86 -10.43 -15.70 0.00
CA LYS A 86 -9.75 -16.54 1.00
C LYS A 86 -8.83 -15.72 1.91
N GLU A 87 -8.11 -14.75 1.34
CA GLU A 87 -7.20 -13.87 2.09
C GLU A 87 -7.98 -12.92 2.99
N ILE A 88 -9.10 -12.37 2.49
CA ILE A 88 -9.99 -11.51 3.27
C ILE A 88 -10.53 -12.26 4.49
N ARG A 89 -11.04 -13.48 4.29
CA ARG A 89 -11.54 -14.31 5.40
C ARG A 89 -10.47 -14.58 6.44
N HIS A 90 -9.23 -14.84 6.01
CA HIS A 90 -8.13 -15.06 6.94
C HIS A 90 -7.80 -13.79 7.74
N TYR A 91 -7.80 -12.64 7.08
CA TYR A 91 -7.56 -11.34 7.71
C TYR A 91 -8.66 -10.95 8.71
N GLU A 92 -9.94 -11.17 8.38
CA GLU A 92 -11.08 -10.82 9.26
C GLU A 92 -11.28 -11.80 10.43
N GLN A 93 -10.66 -12.99 10.39
CA GLN A 93 -10.76 -14.01 11.44
C GLN A 93 -9.59 -13.98 12.44
N GLY A 94 -8.57 -13.16 12.19
CA GLY A 94 -7.44 -12.92 13.09
C GLY A 94 -7.65 -11.68 13.96
#